data_AF-A0A1Y1K9G9-F1
#
_entry.id   AF-A0A1Y1K9G9-F1
#
_cell.length_a   1.000
_cell.length_b   1.000
_cell.length_c   1.000
_cell.angle_alpha   90.00
_cell.angle_beta   90.00
_cell.angle_gamma   90.00
#
_symmetry.space_group_name_H-M   'P 1'
#
loop_
_entity.id
_entity.type
_entity.pdbx_description
1 polymer ?
#
loop_
_entity_poly.entity_id
_entity_poly.type
_entity_poly.pdbx_seq_one_letter_code
_entity_poly.pdbx_strand_id
1 'polypeptide(L)'
;GTQSIFPNFISELRSNLKASSLVHRVIIPNILSPAAYPATACKPDEVLRFLHSLQSLLRQFPSQLATVASLPISLHPRHSGLCKWMELLFDGVVELVPLKQPTYAKEIRTEESKAQGLVRVHKLPIFHEKGGGMEGCWK
;
A
#
# COMPACT_ATOMS: atom_id res chain seq x y z
N GLY A 1 14.70 -21.98 14.08
CA GLY A 1 13.42 -21.52 13.53
C GLY A 1 13.47 -20.01 13.42
N THR A 2 13.47 -19.47 12.21
CA THR A 2 13.47 -18.02 11.97
C THR A 2 12.11 -17.47 12.43
N GLN A 3 12.11 -16.66 13.49
CA GLN A 3 10.89 -16.05 13.98
C GLN A 3 10.30 -15.14 12.90
N SER A 4 8.97 -15.23 12.70
CA SER A 4 8.27 -14.35 11.76
C SER A 4 8.31 -12.93 12.30
N ILE A 5 8.73 -11.97 11.47
CA ILE A 5 8.86 -10.55 11.82
C ILE A 5 7.50 -9.88 12.02
N PHE A 6 6.45 -10.40 11.37
CA PHE A 6 5.14 -9.75 11.33
C PHE A 6 4.35 -9.84 12.64
N PRO A 7 4.25 -11.00 13.33
CA PRO A 7 3.54 -11.08 14.61
C PRO A 7 4.14 -10.18 15.69
N ASN A 8 5.48 -10.09 15.74
CA ASN A 8 6.18 -9.24 16.70
C ASN A 8 5.85 -7.76 16.48
N PHE A 9 5.90 -7.31 15.22
CA PHE A 9 5.51 -5.94 14.86
C PHE A 9 4.04 -5.64 15.23
N ILE A 10 3.11 -6.56 14.97
CA ILE A 10 1.69 -6.37 15.32
C ILE A 10 1.50 -6.26 16.84
N SER A 11 2.21 -7.07 17.61
CA SER A 11 2.16 -7.03 19.08
C SER A 11 2.66 -5.70 19.63
N GLU A 12 3.82 -5.23 19.14
CA GLU A 12 4.43 -3.96 19.56
C GLU A 12 3.59 -2.75 19.15
N LEU A 13 3.08 -2.73 17.91
CA LEU A 13 2.18 -1.68 17.46
C LEU A 13 0.93 -1.62 18.35
N ARG A 14 0.37 -2.78 18.70
CA ARG A 14 -0.80 -2.85 19.60
C ARG A 14 -0.48 -2.34 21.00
N SER A 15 0.69 -2.62 21.56
CA SER A 15 1.06 -2.09 22.88
C SER A 15 1.20 -0.57 22.85
N ASN A 16 1.82 -0.02 21.80
CA ASN A 16 2.01 1.43 21.64
C ASN A 16 0.66 2.16 21.49
N LEU A 17 -0.27 1.61 20.70
CA LEU A 17 -1.62 2.14 20.54
C LEU A 17 -2.45 2.11 21.83
N LYS A 18 -2.21 1.14 22.72
CA LYS A 18 -2.90 1.10 24.02
C LYS A 18 -2.27 2.04 25.04
N ALA A 19 -0.98 2.30 24.94
CA ALA A 19 -0.24 3.11 25.89
C ALA A 19 -0.44 4.62 25.66
N SER A 20 -0.82 5.04 24.44
CA SER A 20 -0.89 6.44 24.05
C SER A 20 -2.12 6.73 23.19
N SER A 21 -2.76 7.87 23.42
CA SER A 21 -3.90 8.37 22.62
C SER A 21 -3.46 9.17 21.38
N LEU A 22 -2.15 9.24 21.11
CA LEU A 22 -1.61 9.95 19.95
C LEU A 22 -1.96 9.25 18.62
N VAL A 23 -1.97 10.02 17.55
CA VAL A 23 -2.17 9.48 16.20
C VAL A 23 -0.88 8.81 15.72
N HIS A 24 -0.96 7.52 15.43
CA HIS A 24 0.09 6.68 14.88
C HIS A 24 -0.09 6.55 13.36
N ARG A 25 0.96 6.90 12.61
CA ARG A 25 1.01 6.76 11.15
C ARG A 25 2.05 5.71 10.79
N VAL A 26 1.59 4.54 10.38
CA VAL A 26 2.45 3.42 10.00
C VAL A 26 2.79 3.52 8.52
N ILE A 27 4.08 3.49 8.19
CA ILE A 27 4.56 3.51 6.80
C ILE A 27 5.35 2.23 6.57
N ILE A 28 4.94 1.44 5.59
CA ILE A 28 5.60 0.18 5.20
C ILE A 28 6.16 0.33 3.78
N PRO A 29 7.40 0.80 3.64
CA PRO A 29 8.01 0.97 2.35
C PRO A 29 8.43 -0.38 1.76
N ASN A 30 8.14 -0.58 0.47
CA ASN A 30 8.64 -1.69 -0.33
C ASN A 30 8.40 -3.06 0.32
N ILE A 31 7.17 -3.31 0.79
CA ILE A 31 6.79 -4.59 1.37
C ILE A 31 7.13 -5.72 0.38
N LEU A 32 7.66 -6.84 0.89
CA LEU A 32 8.11 -7.99 0.09
C LEU A 32 9.33 -7.72 -0.82
N SER A 33 10.08 -6.64 -0.59
CA SER A 33 11.38 -6.45 -1.24
C SER A 33 12.40 -7.48 -0.72
N PRO A 34 13.08 -8.24 -1.59
CA PRO A 34 14.12 -9.20 -1.20
C PRO A 34 15.28 -8.58 -0.43
N ALA A 35 15.49 -7.26 -0.53
CA ALA A 35 16.53 -6.55 0.21
C ALA A 35 16.23 -6.40 1.71
N ALA A 36 14.95 -6.41 2.10
CA ALA A 36 14.51 -6.17 3.47
C ALA A 36 13.74 -7.36 4.09
N TYR A 37 13.14 -8.22 3.26
CA TYR A 37 12.28 -9.31 3.71
C TYR A 37 12.91 -10.68 3.39
N PRO A 38 13.01 -11.60 4.37
CA PRO A 38 13.44 -12.96 4.09
C PRO A 38 12.40 -13.70 3.24
N ALA A 39 12.84 -14.72 2.50
CA ALA A 39 11.95 -15.53 1.64
C ALA A 39 10.75 -16.12 2.38
N THR A 40 10.88 -16.39 3.68
CA THR A 40 9.78 -16.86 4.54
C THR A 40 8.67 -15.82 4.70
N ALA A 41 9.00 -14.53 4.76
CA ALA A 41 8.02 -13.45 4.86
C ALA A 41 7.31 -13.17 3.53
N CYS A 42 7.90 -13.60 2.41
CA CYS A 42 7.29 -13.50 1.08
C CYS A 42 6.28 -14.62 0.78
N LYS A 43 6.05 -15.55 1.72
CA LYS A 43 5.01 -16.55 1.56
C LYS A 43 3.62 -15.89 1.64
N PRO A 44 2.67 -16.25 0.74
CA PRO A 44 1.34 -15.67 0.73
C PRO A 44 0.62 -15.73 2.07
N ASP A 45 0.72 -16.84 2.80
CA ASP A 45 0.04 -17.01 4.08
C ASP A 45 0.57 -16.06 5.16
N GLU A 46 1.88 -15.83 5.20
CA GLU A 46 2.52 -14.94 6.18
C GLU A 46 2.15 -13.48 5.93
N VAL A 47 2.29 -13.00 4.69
CA VAL A 47 1.98 -11.59 4.36
C VAL A 47 0.48 -11.30 4.44
N LEU A 48 -0.38 -12.21 3.99
CA LEU A 48 -1.83 -11.99 4.04
C LEU A 48 -2.34 -12.01 5.48
N ARG A 49 -1.82 -12.92 6.32
CA ARG A 49 -2.14 -12.93 7.76
C ARG A 49 -1.70 -11.64 8.43
N PHE A 50 -0.51 -11.15 8.10
CA PHE A 50 -0.01 -9.86 8.59
C PHE A 50 -0.93 -8.70 8.22
N LEU A 51 -1.26 -8.55 6.93
CA LEU A 51 -2.12 -7.48 6.45
C LEU A 51 -3.53 -7.56 7.05
N HIS A 52 -4.07 -8.77 7.22
CA HIS A 52 -5.35 -8.98 7.89
C HIS A 52 -5.30 -8.57 9.37
N SER A 53 -4.24 -8.93 10.10
CA SER A 53 -4.03 -8.48 11.49
C SER A 53 -3.89 -6.96 11.59
N LEU A 54 -3.19 -6.33 10.64
CA LEU A 54 -3.06 -4.88 10.55
C LEU A 54 -4.40 -4.19 10.26
N GLN A 55 -5.21 -4.74 9.35
CA GLN A 55 -6.57 -4.25 9.08
C GLN A 55 -7.46 -4.34 10.32
N SER A 56 -7.35 -5.43 11.09
CA SER A 56 -8.05 -5.57 12.36
C SER A 56 -7.66 -4.48 13.37
N LEU A 57 -6.37 -4.11 13.44
CA LEU A 57 -5.92 -3.00 14.28
C LEU A 57 -6.46 -1.65 13.80
N LEU A 58 -6.45 -1.38 12.49
CA LEU A 58 -7.02 -0.16 11.91
C LEU A 58 -8.50 0.00 12.26
N ARG A 59 -9.27 -1.09 12.23
CA ARG A 59 -10.68 -1.10 12.65
C ARG A 59 -10.88 -0.92 14.15
N GLN A 60 -9.94 -1.40 14.98
CA GLN A 60 -9.99 -1.23 16.44
C GLN A 60 -9.64 0.20 16.87
N PHE A 61 -8.76 0.88 16.14
CA PHE A 61 -8.26 2.22 16.47
C PHE A 61 -8.48 3.23 15.34
N PRO A 62 -9.74 3.45 14.86
CA PRO A 62 -10.01 4.19 13.62
C PRO A 62 -9.66 5.68 13.67
N SER A 63 -9.62 6.29 14.85
CA SER A 63 -9.25 7.70 15.04
C SER A 63 -7.76 7.90 15.33
N GLN A 64 -7.01 6.82 15.60
CA GLN A 64 -5.64 6.89 16.07
C GLN A 64 -4.65 6.19 15.15
N LEU A 65 -5.07 5.30 14.26
CA LEU A 65 -4.16 4.55 13.39
C LEU A 65 -4.49 4.79 11.92
N ALA A 66 -3.47 5.12 11.14
CA ALA A 66 -3.51 5.13 9.69
C ALA A 66 -2.26 4.45 9.11
N THR A 67 -2.41 3.71 8.02
CA THR A 67 -1.30 2.97 7.41
C THR A 67 -1.19 3.25 5.92
N VAL A 68 0.05 3.42 5.45
CA VAL A 68 0.40 3.45 4.03
C VAL A 68 1.46 2.38 3.78
N ALA A 69 1.28 1.57 2.74
CA ALA A 69 2.26 0.59 2.31
C ALA A 69 2.56 0.75 0.81
N SER A 70 3.78 0.46 0.40
CA SER A 70 4.17 0.40 -1.01
C SER A 70 4.68 -0.98 -1.38
N LEU A 71 4.35 -1.43 -2.59
CA LEU A 71 4.73 -2.74 -3.16
C LEU A 71 5.41 -2.51 -4.52
N PRO A 72 6.64 -3.02 -4.76
CA PRO A 72 7.28 -2.91 -6.06
C PRO A 72 6.59 -3.82 -7.10
N ILE A 73 5.81 -3.21 -8.01
CA ILE A 73 5.04 -3.92 -9.04
C ILE A 73 5.89 -4.66 -10.08
N SER A 74 7.18 -4.30 -10.21
CA SER A 74 8.14 -5.01 -11.06
C SER A 74 8.48 -6.40 -10.54
N LEU A 75 8.44 -6.59 -9.21
CA LEU A 75 8.67 -7.87 -8.55
C LEU A 75 7.37 -8.61 -8.25
N HIS A 76 6.31 -7.88 -7.94
CA HIS A 76 4.99 -8.44 -7.63
C HIS A 76 3.95 -7.88 -8.59
N PRO A 77 3.83 -8.44 -9.80
CA PRO A 77 2.91 -7.94 -10.81
C PRO A 77 1.47 -7.92 -10.30
N ARG A 78 0.73 -6.86 -10.65
CA ARG A 78 -0.65 -6.64 -10.19
C ARG A 78 -1.64 -7.73 -10.62
N HIS A 79 -1.36 -8.42 -11.73
CA HIS A 79 -2.17 -9.54 -12.20
C HIS A 79 -1.95 -10.83 -11.39
N SER A 80 -0.97 -10.86 -10.48
CA SER A 80 -0.77 -11.99 -9.58
C SER A 80 -1.92 -12.11 -8.58
N GLY A 81 -2.28 -13.35 -8.23
CA GLY A 81 -3.29 -13.62 -7.22
C GLY A 81 -2.92 -12.99 -5.87
N LEU A 82 -1.66 -13.07 -5.47
CA LEU A 82 -1.18 -12.46 -4.22
C LEU A 82 -1.44 -10.96 -4.17
N CYS A 83 -1.08 -10.21 -5.22
CA CYS A 83 -1.32 -8.78 -5.27
C CYS A 83 -2.82 -8.46 -5.19
N LYS A 84 -3.67 -9.22 -5.89
CA LYS A 84 -5.13 -9.08 -5.81
C LYS A 84 -5.67 -9.30 -4.40
N TRP A 85 -5.20 -10.31 -3.69
CA TRP A 85 -5.57 -10.55 -2.30
C TRP A 85 -5.11 -9.43 -1.37
N MET A 86 -3.90 -8.90 -1.58
CA MET A 86 -3.42 -7.72 -0.84
C MET A 86 -4.32 -6.52 -1.09
N GLU A 87 -4.67 -6.21 -2.35
CA GLU A 87 -5.55 -5.09 -2.72
C GLU A 87 -6.92 -5.14 -2.01
N LEU A 88 -7.47 -6.34 -1.78
CA LEU A 88 -8.74 -6.50 -1.06
C LEU A 88 -8.66 -6.05 0.41
N LEU A 89 -7.49 -6.22 1.04
CA LEU A 89 -7.25 -5.87 2.44
C LEU A 89 -6.96 -4.39 2.67
N PHE A 90 -6.63 -3.64 1.60
CA PHE A 90 -6.45 -2.19 1.65
C PHE A 90 -7.72 -1.45 1.26
N ASP A 91 -8.02 -0.36 1.97
CA ASP A 91 -9.22 0.46 1.68
C ASP A 91 -9.03 1.38 0.47
N GLY A 92 -7.78 1.70 0.12
CA GLY A 92 -7.40 2.47 -1.06
C GLY A 92 -6.16 1.90 -1.73
N VAL A 93 -6.13 1.93 -3.07
CA VAL A 93 -5.04 1.40 -3.89
C VAL A 93 -4.73 2.39 -5.01
N VAL A 94 -3.48 2.81 -5.07
CA VAL A 94 -2.95 3.65 -6.15
C VAL A 94 -1.69 3.02 -6.74
N GLU A 95 -1.48 3.21 -8.03
CA GLU A 95 -0.31 2.76 -8.77
C GLU A 95 0.42 3.96 -9.34
N LEU A 96 1.73 4.01 -9.11
CA LEU A 96 2.62 5.01 -9.69
C LEU A 96 3.23 4.43 -10.97
N VAL A 97 2.92 5.05 -12.12
CA VAL A 97 3.40 4.63 -13.43
C VAL A 97 4.44 5.65 -13.92
N PRO A 98 5.74 5.33 -13.89
CA PRO A 98 6.74 6.26 -14.40
C PRO A 98 6.55 6.47 -15.90
N LEU A 99 6.74 7.71 -16.38
CA LEU A 99 6.79 7.95 -17.82
C LEU A 99 8.06 7.31 -18.37
N LYS A 100 7.93 6.60 -19.50
CA LYS A 100 9.09 6.19 -20.29
C LYS A 100 9.71 7.48 -20.82
N GLN A 101 10.70 8.03 -20.14
CA GLN A 101 11.48 9.10 -20.73
C GLN A 101 12.04 8.55 -22.04
N PRO A 102 11.77 9.17 -23.20
CA PRO A 102 12.52 8.82 -24.38
C PRO A 102 13.98 9.08 -24.00
N THR A 103 14.81 8.04 -24.08
CA THR A 103 16.24 8.05 -23.77
C THR A 103 17.03 9.07 -24.63
N TYR A 104 16.33 9.93 -25.40
CA TYR A 104 16.87 10.89 -26.35
C TYR A 104 15.97 12.12 -26.64
N ALA A 105 15.10 12.60 -25.73
CA ALA A 105 14.49 13.93 -25.93
C ALA A 105 15.41 15.03 -25.40
N LYS A 106 16.44 15.32 -26.19
CA LYS A 106 17.12 16.61 -26.18
C LYS A 106 16.09 17.67 -26.57
N GLU A 107 15.94 18.70 -25.72
CA GLU A 107 15.21 19.95 -25.98
C GLU A 107 13.69 19.76 -26.13
N ILE A 108 12.88 20.19 -25.17
CA ILE A 108 12.37 21.55 -25.09
C ILE A 108 12.35 21.99 -23.63
N ARG A 109 13.16 22.98 -23.30
CA ARG A 109 13.09 23.72 -22.04
C ARG A 109 12.00 24.78 -22.17
N THR A 110 10.76 24.39 -21.93
CA THR A 110 9.75 25.30 -21.39
C THR A 110 9.46 24.84 -19.98
N GLU A 111 9.47 25.76 -19.02
CA GLU A 111 9.47 25.46 -17.58
C GLU A 111 8.15 24.86 -17.05
N GLU A 112 7.22 24.53 -17.95
CA GLU A 112 5.90 24.03 -17.62
C GLU A 112 5.80 22.52 -17.90
N SER A 113 5.72 21.75 -16.82
CA SER A 113 5.35 20.34 -16.75
C SER A 113 6.42 19.31 -17.17
N LYS A 114 7.46 19.18 -16.34
CA LYS A 114 8.22 17.91 -16.23
C LYS A 114 7.39 16.86 -15.50
N ALA A 115 6.32 16.38 -16.12
CA ALA A 115 5.56 15.26 -15.57
C ALA A 115 6.53 14.07 -15.33
N GLN A 116 6.57 13.54 -14.11
CA GLN A 116 7.45 12.42 -13.75
C GLN A 116 6.80 11.05 -14.02
N GLY A 117 5.46 11.03 -14.07
CA GLY A 117 4.67 9.81 -14.09
C GLY A 117 3.18 10.08 -14.12
N LEU A 118 2.41 9.02 -14.24
CA LEU A 118 0.97 8.97 -14.06
C LEU A 118 0.66 8.30 -12.71
N VAL A 119 -0.32 8.82 -11.98
CA VAL A 119 -0.92 8.14 -10.82
C VAL A 119 -2.22 7.51 -11.27
N ARG A 120 -2.32 6.18 -11.20
CA ARG A 120 -3.57 5.45 -11.45
C ARG A 120 -4.24 5.13 -10.13
N VAL A 121 -5.50 5.51 -10.00
CA VAL A 121 -6.32 5.20 -8.83
C VAL A 121 -7.13 3.94 -9.13
N HIS A 122 -6.90 2.88 -8.35
CA HIS A 122 -7.58 1.59 -8.52
C HIS A 122 -8.71 1.38 -7.52
N LYS A 123 -8.57 1.92 -6.31
CA LYS A 123 -9.57 1.85 -5.24
C LYS A 123 -9.49 3.11 -4.39
N LEU A 124 -10.63 3.73 -4.07
CA LEU A 124 -10.71 4.90 -3.20
C LEU A 124 -11.38 4.55 -1.86
N PRO A 125 -10.85 5.05 -0.73
CA PRO A 125 -11.49 4.88 0.56
C PRO A 125 -12.88 5.54 0.57
N ILE A 126 -13.85 4.92 1.27
CA ILE A 126 -15.24 5.36 1.45
C ILE A 126 -16.12 5.27 0.18
N PHE A 127 -15.60 5.60 -1.01
CA PHE A 127 -16.36 5.50 -2.28
C PHE A 127 -16.61 4.06 -2.73
N HIS A 128 -15.65 3.15 -2.51
CA HIS A 128 -15.80 1.74 -2.88
C HIS A 128 -16.63 0.93 -1.87
N GLU A 129 -16.60 1.26 -0.57
CA GLU A 129 -17.38 0.52 0.44
C GLU A 129 -18.88 0.82 0.38
N LYS A 130 -19.27 1.99 -0.12
CA LYS A 130 -20.67 2.42 -0.23
C LYS A 130 -21.27 2.24 -1.64
N GLY A 131 -20.54 1.63 -2.58
CA GLY A 131 -21.03 1.46 -3.96
C GLY A 131 -21.19 2.78 -4.73
N GLY A 132 -20.32 3.77 -4.50
CA GLY A 132 -20.39 5.12 -5.06
C GLY A 132 -19.97 5.24 -6.53
N GLY A 133 -20.45 4.33 -7.39
CA GLY A 133 -20.36 4.47 -8.83
C GLY A 133 -21.52 5.31 -9.36
N MET A 134 -21.50 6.62 -9.15
CA MET A 134 -22.34 7.53 -9.93
C MET A 134 -21.59 7.89 -11.20
N GLU A 135 -21.86 7.16 -12.27
CA GLU A 135 -21.72 7.70 -13.62
C GLU A 135 -22.70 8.88 -13.74
N GLY A 136 -22.17 10.05 -14.09
CA GLY A 136 -22.98 11.22 -14.44
C GLY A 136 -22.93 12.36 -13.44
N CYS A 137 -21.90 13.22 -13.57
CA CYS A 137 -22.09 14.66 -13.52
C CYS A 137 -20.85 15.37 -14.09
N TRP A 138 -20.70 15.31 -15.41
CA TRP A 138 -19.99 16.35 -16.16
C TRP A 138 -20.92 16.76 -17.30
N LYS A 139 -21.75 17.76 -17.03
CA LYS A 139 -22.32 18.66 -18.03
C LYS A 139 -22.41 20.05 -17.41
#